data_AF-A0A1M3JZ66-F1
#
_entry.id   AF-A0A1M3JZ66-F1
#
_cell.length_a   1.000
_cell.length_b   1.000
_cell.length_c   1.000
_cell.angle_alpha   90.00
_cell.angle_beta   90.00
_cell.angle_gamma   90.00
#
_symmetry.space_group_name_H-M   'P 1'
#
loop_
_entity.id
_entity.type
_entity.pdbx_description
1 polymer ?
#
loop_
_entity_poly.entity_id
_entity_poly.type
_entity_poly.pdbx_seq_one_letter_code
_entity_poly.pdbx_strand_id
1 'polypeptide(L)'
;MTKPVDGCVKPSKGPIIDETQTDLLSTQPVVKEKPKMTARVGKPAPDFELSAFQEGGFKNVRLSDFKGKWIVLCFYPGDFTFV
;
A
#
# COMPACT_ATOMS: atom_id res chain seq x y z
N MET A 1 -20.00 -5.67 -28.52
CA MET A 1 -18.99 -4.59 -28.63
C MET A 1 -18.58 -4.20 -27.22
N THR A 2 -17.51 -4.81 -26.71
CA THR A 2 -17.00 -4.54 -25.36
C THR A 2 -16.21 -3.24 -25.43
N LYS A 3 -16.63 -2.22 -24.67
CA LYS A 3 -15.95 -0.91 -24.63
C LYS A 3 -14.48 -1.12 -24.21
N PRO A 4 -13.50 -0.47 -24.85
CA PRO A 4 -12.13 -0.51 -24.36
C PRO A 4 -12.11 0.11 -22.96
N VAL A 5 -11.72 -0.68 -21.96
CA VAL A 5 -11.48 -0.17 -20.61
C VAL A 5 -10.24 0.70 -20.68
N ASP A 6 -10.43 2.02 -20.57
CA ASP A 6 -9.43 3.05 -20.79
C ASP A 6 -8.09 2.75 -20.09
N GLY A 7 -7.03 2.73 -20.89
CA GLY A 7 -5.68 2.26 -20.57
C GLY A 7 -4.80 3.21 -19.76
N CYS A 8 -5.34 4.01 -18.84
CA CYS A 8 -4.54 4.83 -17.93
C CYS A 8 -4.75 4.40 -16.47
N VAL A 9 -3.72 3.79 -15.89
CA VAL A 9 -3.66 3.46 -14.45
C VAL A 9 -3.70 4.77 -13.66
N LYS A 10 -4.64 4.89 -12.72
CA LYS A 10 -4.65 6.03 -11.80
C LYS A 10 -3.48 5.86 -10.82
N PRO A 11 -2.61 6.87 -10.64
CA PRO A 11 -1.50 6.74 -9.71
C PRO A 11 -2.03 6.49 -8.30
N SER A 12 -1.46 5.49 -7.64
CA SER A 12 -1.81 5.13 -6.27
C SER A 12 -0.94 5.90 -5.26
N LYS A 13 -1.51 6.27 -4.12
CA LYS A 13 -0.82 7.06 -3.09
C LYS A 13 0.28 6.29 -2.33
N GLY A 14 0.31 4.95 -2.41
CA GLY A 14 1.25 4.14 -1.65
C GLY A 14 0.88 4.06 -0.16
N PRO A 15 1.85 3.97 0.76
CA PRO A 15 1.59 3.94 2.20
C PRO A 15 0.87 5.20 2.68
N ILE A 16 -0.27 5.01 3.36
CA ILE A 16 -1.08 6.09 3.92
C ILE A 16 -0.60 6.31 5.36
N ILE A 17 0.29 7.28 5.54
CA ILE A 17 0.73 7.76 6.85
C ILE A 17 -0.30 8.76 7.37
N ASP A 18 -0.95 8.43 8.49
CA ASP A 18 -1.76 9.39 9.25
C ASP A 18 -0.82 10.43 9.88
N GLU A 19 -0.84 11.66 9.34
CA GLU A 19 -0.05 12.79 9.85
C GLU A 19 -0.44 13.19 11.29
N THR A 20 -1.60 12.71 11.78
CA THR A 20 -2.15 12.97 13.11
C THR A 20 -1.44 12.28 14.28
N GLN A 21 -0.40 11.46 14.03
CA GLN A 21 0.46 10.92 15.08
C GLN A 21 1.92 11.38 14.95
N THR A 22 2.14 12.65 14.57
CA THR A 22 3.47 13.27 14.61
C THR A 22 3.57 14.41 15.64
N ASP A 23 2.45 14.86 16.22
CA ASP A 23 2.42 16.14 16.95
C ASP A 23 2.58 16.08 18.47
N LEU A 24 3.01 14.95 19.05
CA LEU A 24 3.33 14.89 20.49
C LEU A 24 4.75 14.39 20.81
N LEU A 25 5.55 14.02 19.81
CA LEU A 25 6.95 13.66 20.00
C LEU A 25 7.82 14.13 18.81
N SER A 26 7.99 15.45 18.64
CA SER A 26 9.00 15.98 17.73
C SER A 26 9.67 17.24 18.29
N THR A 27 10.57 17.02 19.24
CA THR A 27 11.81 17.80 19.27
C THR A 27 12.95 16.83 19.05
N GLN A 28 13.27 16.48 17.81
CA GLN A 28 14.64 16.09 17.44
C GLN A 28 14.93 16.30 15.93
N PRO A 29 16.18 16.68 15.59
CA PRO A 29 16.61 17.09 14.25
C PRO A 29 16.84 15.90 13.33
N VAL A 30 16.93 16.19 12.02
CA VAL A 30 17.26 15.30 10.89
C VAL A 30 18.23 14.16 11.26
N VAL A 31 17.78 12.90 11.23
CA VAL A 31 18.64 11.70 11.42
C VAL A 31 18.47 10.73 10.24
N LYS A 32 19.60 10.45 9.60
CA LYS A 32 19.99 9.32 8.72
C LYS A 32 18.94 8.20 8.61
N GLU A 33 18.55 7.88 7.37
CA GLU A 33 17.64 6.78 7.03
C GLU A 33 18.06 5.46 7.68
N LYS A 34 17.40 5.13 8.79
CA LYS A 34 17.30 3.76 9.28
C LYS A 34 16.05 3.17 8.64
N PRO A 35 16.06 1.94 8.11
CA PRO A 35 14.85 1.29 7.64
C PRO A 35 13.91 1.11 8.84
N LYS A 36 12.95 2.03 8.99
CA LYS A 36 11.95 1.98 10.04
C LYS A 36 10.92 0.94 9.62
N MET A 37 11.02 -0.27 10.16
CA MET A 37 10.01 -1.30 9.97
C MET A 37 8.67 -0.80 10.54
N THR A 38 7.72 -0.51 9.65
CA THR A 38 6.40 0.04 10.00
C THR A 38 5.39 -1.04 10.36
N ALA A 39 5.50 -2.25 9.78
CA ALA A 39 4.64 -3.38 10.10
C ALA A 39 5.08 -4.09 11.39
N ARG A 40 4.16 -4.29 12.35
CA ARG A 40 4.40 -4.98 13.62
C ARG A 40 3.27 -5.96 13.93
N VAL A 41 3.62 -7.16 14.38
CA VAL A 41 2.65 -8.19 14.79
C VAL A 41 1.78 -7.67 15.95
N GLY A 42 0.48 -7.93 15.88
CA GLY A 42 -0.50 -7.50 16.89
C GLY A 42 -0.80 -5.99 16.88
N LYS A 43 -0.21 -5.22 15.96
CA LYS A 43 -0.60 -3.83 15.69
C LYS A 43 -1.42 -3.76 14.39
N PRO A 44 -2.26 -2.73 14.21
CA PRO A 44 -2.91 -2.50 12.93
C PRO A 44 -1.89 -2.48 11.79
N ALA A 45 -2.20 -3.19 10.70
CA ALA A 45 -1.37 -3.16 9.51
C ALA A 45 -1.36 -1.73 8.92
N PRO A 46 -0.22 -1.24 8.42
CA PRO A 46 -0.15 0.07 7.75
C PRO A 46 -1.13 0.12 6.56
N ASP A 47 -1.97 1.13 6.51
CA ASP A 47 -2.87 1.33 5.37
C ASP A 47 -2.06 1.75 4.14
N PHE A 48 -2.50 1.32 2.96
CA PHE A 48 -1.87 1.67 1.70
C PHE A 48 -2.90 1.65 0.58
N GLU A 49 -2.63 2.41 -0.48
CA GLU A 49 -3.33 2.36 -1.75
C GLU A 49 -2.37 1.87 -2.84
N LEU A 50 -2.78 0.86 -3.60
CA LEU A 50 -2.02 0.29 -4.71
C LEU A 50 -2.89 0.19 -5.97
N SER A 51 -2.26 0.36 -7.13
CA SER A 51 -2.88 0.02 -8.42
C SER A 51 -2.79 -1.49 -8.63
N ALA A 52 -3.94 -2.15 -8.81
CA ALA A 52 -4.02 -3.59 -9.03
C ALA A 52 -4.77 -3.89 -10.34
N PHE A 53 -4.36 -4.94 -11.04
CA PHE A 53 -5.10 -5.47 -12.17
C PHE A 53 -6.09 -6.54 -11.67
N GLN A 54 -7.38 -6.30 -11.82
CA GLN A 54 -8.45 -7.22 -11.44
C GLN A 54 -9.55 -7.23 -12.51
N GLU A 55 -10.09 -8.41 -12.82
CA GLU A 55 -11.24 -8.58 -13.73
C GLU A 55 -11.03 -7.96 -15.13
N GLY A 56 -9.78 -7.97 -15.61
CA GLY A 56 -9.44 -7.45 -16.93
C GLY A 56 -9.19 -5.95 -17.00
N GLY A 57 -9.13 -5.24 -15.86
CA GLY A 57 -8.84 -3.82 -15.80
C GLY A 57 -7.98 -3.40 -14.61
N PHE A 58 -7.46 -2.17 -14.67
CA PHE A 58 -6.73 -1.57 -13.55
C PHE A 58 -7.69 -0.86 -12.61
N LYS A 59 -7.50 -1.07 -11.30
CA LYS A 59 -8.22 -0.35 -10.25
C LYS A 59 -7.31 -0.06 -9.06
N ASN A 60 -7.59 1.05 -8.38
CA ASN A 60 -6.94 1.34 -7.11
C ASN A 60 -7.62 0.53 -6.00
N VAL A 61 -6.81 -0.08 -5.15
CA VAL A 61 -7.24 -0.94 -4.05
C VAL A 61 -6.60 -0.43 -2.78
N ARG A 62 -7.39 -0.26 -1.72
CA ARG A 62 -6.89 0.11 -0.40
C ARG A 62 -6.99 -1.04 0.58
N LEU A 63 -6.03 -1.14 1.49
CA LEU A 63 -6.08 -2.13 2.56
C LEU A 63 -7.32 -1.93 3.44
N SER A 64 -7.71 -0.69 3.67
CA SER A 64 -8.93 -0.30 4.40
C SER A 64 -10.22 -0.91 3.85
N ASP A 65 -10.30 -1.20 2.55
CA ASP A 65 -11.51 -1.67 1.89
C ASP A 65 -11.86 -3.12 2.28
N PHE A 66 -10.89 -3.87 2.82
CA PHE A 66 -11.06 -5.27 3.24
C PHE A 66 -11.23 -5.45 4.75
N LYS A 67 -11.46 -4.37 5.50
CA LYS A 67 -11.73 -4.46 6.95
C LYS A 67 -12.89 -5.43 7.23
N GLY A 68 -12.70 -6.30 8.22
CA GLY A 68 -13.66 -7.33 8.59
C GLY A 68 -13.52 -8.65 7.82
N LYS A 69 -12.61 -8.73 6.84
CA LYS A 69 -12.22 -9.98 6.17
C LYS A 69 -10.79 -10.35 6.57
N TRP A 70 -10.51 -11.65 6.65
CA TRP A 70 -9.12 -12.12 6.70
C TRP A 70 -8.49 -11.97 5.32
N ILE A 71 -7.28 -11.43 5.30
CA ILE A 71 -6.51 -11.19 4.09
C ILE A 71 -5.10 -11.72 4.28
N VAL A 72 -4.48 -12.15 3.19
CA VAL A 72 -3.07 -12.54 3.13
C VAL A 72 -2.42 -11.63 2.09
N LEU A 73 -1.35 -10.94 2.50
CA LEU A 73 -0.57 -10.06 1.62
C LEU A 73 0.82 -10.70 1.41
N CYS A 74 1.16 -10.99 0.17
CA CYS A 74 2.45 -11.58 -0.20
C CYS A 74 3.23 -10.61 -1.08
N PHE A 75 4.50 -10.38 -0.74
CA PHE A 75 5.45 -9.67 -1.58
C PHE A 75 6.35 -10.69 -2.27
N TYR A 76 6.62 -10.49 -3.56
CA TYR A 76 7.51 -11.33 -4.35
C TYR A 76 8.47 -10.43 -5.15
N PRO A 77 9.65 -10.93 -5.56
CA PRO A 77 10.74 -10.07 -6.03
C PRO A 77 10.53 -9.48 -7.43
N GLY A 78 9.82 -10.17 -8.32
CA GLY A 78 9.55 -9.65 -9.66
C GLY A 78 8.75 -10.60 -10.53
N ASP A 79 8.13 -10.03 -11.56
CA ASP A 79 7.43 -10.80 -12.61
C ASP A 79 8.44 -11.39 -13.61
N PHE A 80 8.16 -12.59 -14.13
CA PHE A 80 8.97 -13.27 -15.15
C PHE A 80 10.44 -13.52 -14.76
N THR A 81 10.74 -13.61 -13.47
CA THR A 81 12.06 -14.00 -12.97
C THR A 81 12.15 -15.52 -12.82
N PHE A 82 13.36 -16.08 -12.93
CA PHE A 82 13.60 -17.49 -12.62
C PHE A 82 13.54 -17.71 -11.10
N VAL A 83 12.95 -18.85 -10.70
CA VAL A 83 13.01 -19.37 -9.32
C VAL A 83 14.16 -20.34 -9.17
#